data_AF-A0A0F8U4U6-F1
#
_entry.id   AF-A0A0F8U4U6-F1
#
_cell.length_a   1.000
_cell.length_b   1.000
_cell.length_c   1.000
_cell.angle_alpha   90.00
_cell.angle_beta   90.00
_cell.angle_gamma   90.00
#
_symmetry.space_group_name_H-M   'P 1'
#
loop_
_entity.id
_entity.type
_entity.pdbx_description
1 polymer ?
#
loop_
_entity_poly.entity_id
_entity_poly.type
_entity_poly.pdbx_seq_one_letter_code
_entity_poly.pdbx_strand_id
1 'polypeptide(L)'
;MIPETFHLAQYHIKYVAAAAAAVTTVCVWIIATILQRRKIWGQSTPGKKNSSQGSKFQKPPRKYGEWIPSDFQRPPASPFPDWDVHKTKPIPYRPFRYGPKYFVTMGLRSMKWDEWIELDNHYLRYHADKAQRIQERGDKCCKTGPEAWDAAIELLEELYATYLQRDIHRRREPY
;
A
#
# COMPACT_ATOMS: atom_id res chain seq x y z
N MET A 1 -17.52 77.40 35.02
CA MET A 1 -17.87 76.11 35.64
C MET A 1 -18.84 75.40 34.71
N ILE A 2 -18.31 74.60 33.77
CA ILE A 2 -19.12 73.75 32.89
C ILE A 2 -19.20 72.38 33.59
N PRO A 3 -20.39 71.79 33.78
CA PRO A 3 -20.59 70.76 34.78
C PRO A 3 -20.09 69.40 34.30
N GLU A 4 -19.50 68.63 35.21
CA GLU A 4 -18.93 67.30 34.99
C GLU A 4 -19.91 66.26 34.40
N THR A 5 -21.21 66.59 34.37
CA THR A 5 -22.27 65.75 33.81
C THR A 5 -22.16 65.55 32.29
N PHE A 6 -21.63 66.53 31.54
CA PHE A 6 -21.42 66.39 30.10
C PHE A 6 -20.30 65.38 29.76
N HIS A 7 -19.26 65.34 30.58
CA HIS A 7 -18.17 64.38 30.40
C HIS A 7 -18.65 62.94 30.65
N LEU A 8 -19.38 62.70 31.74
CA LEU A 8 -19.93 61.37 32.06
C LEU A 8 -20.88 60.83 30.98
N ALA A 9 -21.76 61.67 30.43
CA ALA A 9 -22.65 61.28 29.33
C ALA A 9 -21.88 60.91 28.06
N GLN A 10 -20.84 61.70 27.71
CA GLN A 10 -19.99 61.43 26.56
C GLN A 10 -19.16 60.15 26.73
N TYR A 11 -18.72 59.83 27.96
CA TYR A 11 -18.07 58.56 28.28
C TYR A 11 -19.03 57.38 28.11
N HIS A 12 -20.24 57.46 28.66
CA HIS A 12 -21.25 56.41 28.49
C HIS A 12 -21.60 56.13 27.02
N ILE A 13 -21.76 57.17 26.20
CA ILE A 13 -22.03 57.01 24.76
C ILE A 13 -20.87 56.31 24.06
N LYS A 14 -19.62 56.66 24.40
CA LYS A 14 -18.42 56.00 23.84
C LYS A 14 -18.36 54.52 24.24
N TYR A 15 -18.66 54.17 25.49
CA TYR A 15 -18.66 52.79 25.96
C TYR A 15 -19.79 51.95 25.33
N VAL A 16 -20.99 52.53 25.17
CA VAL A 16 -22.11 51.86 24.49
C VAL A 16 -21.80 51.63 23.01
N ALA A 17 -21.21 52.63 22.33
CA ALA A 17 -20.77 52.48 20.95
C ALA A 17 -19.65 51.43 20.79
N ALA A 18 -18.68 51.41 21.71
CA ALA A 18 -17.61 50.41 21.73
C ALA A 18 -18.14 48.99 22.00
N ALA A 19 -19.11 48.85 22.91
CA ALA A 19 -19.76 47.57 23.19
C ALA A 19 -20.57 47.06 21.98
N ALA A 20 -21.31 47.95 21.29
CA ALA A 20 -22.03 47.58 20.07
C ALA A 20 -21.08 47.16 18.93
N ALA A 21 -19.93 47.83 18.79
CA ALA A 21 -18.89 47.44 17.84
C ALA A 21 -18.25 46.08 18.20
N ALA A 22 -18.01 45.81 19.48
CA ALA A 22 -17.51 44.51 19.94
C ALA A 22 -18.51 43.38 19.68
N VAL A 23 -19.81 43.60 19.92
CA VAL A 23 -20.85 42.59 19.66
C VAL A 23 -20.97 42.30 18.15
N THR A 24 -20.96 43.31 17.30
CA THR A 24 -21.08 43.12 15.85
C THR A 24 -19.87 42.38 15.26
N THR A 25 -18.65 42.69 15.71
CA THR A 25 -17.44 41.99 15.28
C THR A 25 -17.43 40.52 15.72
N VAL A 26 -17.89 40.21 16.94
CA VAL A 26 -18.06 38.83 17.42
C VAL A 26 -19.12 38.08 16.60
N CYS A 27 -20.26 38.71 16.30
CA CYS A 27 -21.30 38.11 15.46
C CYS A 27 -20.78 37.80 14.05
N VAL A 28 -20.03 38.73 13.43
CA VAL A 28 -19.42 38.51 12.11
C VAL A 28 -18.39 37.37 12.15
N TRP A 29 -17.58 37.27 13.21
CA TRP A 29 -16.61 36.19 13.39
C TRP A 29 -17.29 34.81 13.56
N ILE A 30 -18.40 34.75 14.32
CA ILE A 30 -19.19 33.52 14.49
C ILE A 30 -19.83 33.09 13.15
N ILE A 31 -20.39 34.03 12.38
CA ILE A 31 -20.98 33.72 11.07
C ILE A 31 -19.89 33.25 10.10
N ALA A 32 -18.72 33.90 10.06
CA ALA A 32 -17.60 33.51 9.22
C ALA A 32 -17.06 32.12 9.56
N THR A 33 -16.95 31.79 10.86
CA THR A 33 -16.50 30.45 11.31
C THR A 33 -17.51 29.35 10.97
N ILE A 34 -18.82 29.63 11.05
CA ILE A 34 -19.86 28.68 10.60
C ILE A 34 -19.78 28.47 9.07
N LEU A 35 -19.63 29.53 8.28
CA LEU A 35 -19.51 29.43 6.82
C LEU A 35 -18.22 28.72 6.39
N GLN A 36 -17.10 28.96 7.07
CA GLN A 36 -15.84 28.25 6.83
C GLN A 36 -15.96 26.76 7.17
N ARG A 37 -16.61 26.40 8.30
CA ARG A 37 -16.90 25.00 8.65
C ARG A 37 -17.78 24.31 7.61
N ARG A 38 -18.78 25.00 7.05
CA ARG A 38 -19.62 24.47 5.96
C ARG A 38 -18.83 24.29 4.66
N LYS A 39 -17.90 25.19 4.33
CA LYS A 39 -17.04 25.06 3.14
C LYS A 39 -16.04 23.92 3.27
N ILE A 40 -15.51 23.68 4.47
CA ILE A 40 -14.64 22.53 4.79
C ILE A 40 -15.43 21.22 4.69
N TRP A 41 -16.71 21.21 5.07
CA TRP A 41 -17.58 20.03 4.91
C TRP A 41 -18.04 19.82 3.45
N GLY A 42 -18.14 20.90 2.66
CA GLY A 42 -18.52 20.86 1.25
C GLY A 42 -17.38 20.50 0.28
N GLN A 43 -16.12 20.51 0.73
CA GLN A 43 -14.99 19.97 -0.04
C GLN A 43 -15.01 18.44 -0.01
N SER A 44 -15.99 17.87 -0.71
CA SER A 44 -15.80 16.56 -1.31
C SER A 44 -14.56 16.67 -2.19
N THR A 45 -13.53 15.90 -1.84
CA THR A 45 -12.35 15.71 -2.69
C THR A 45 -12.83 15.48 -4.13
N PRO A 46 -12.23 16.12 -5.16
CA PRO A 46 -12.59 15.83 -6.53
C PRO A 46 -12.37 14.33 -6.70
N GLY A 47 -13.47 13.59 -6.88
CA GLY A 47 -13.44 12.15 -7.01
C GLY A 47 -12.43 11.84 -8.10
N LYS A 48 -11.29 11.28 -7.71
CA LYS A 48 -10.34 10.71 -8.65
C LYS A 48 -11.17 9.69 -9.43
N LYS A 49 -11.41 9.98 -10.70
CA LYS A 49 -12.06 9.08 -11.65
C LYS A 49 -11.21 7.82 -11.65
N ASN A 50 -11.62 6.86 -10.83
CA ASN A 50 -11.02 5.55 -10.82
C ASN A 50 -11.38 4.94 -12.17
N SER A 51 -10.46 5.03 -13.12
CA SER A 51 -10.42 4.16 -14.31
C SER A 51 -10.05 2.75 -13.86
N SER A 52 -10.76 2.20 -12.89
CA SER A 52 -10.81 0.77 -12.70
C SER A 52 -11.95 0.30 -13.58
N GLN A 53 -11.65 0.03 -14.85
CA GLN A 53 -12.40 -0.98 -15.58
C GLN A 53 -12.31 -2.24 -14.72
N GLY A 54 -13.30 -2.43 -13.84
CA GLY A 54 -13.47 -3.69 -13.15
C GLY A 54 -13.76 -4.71 -14.22
N SER A 55 -12.77 -5.52 -14.58
CA SER A 55 -13.03 -6.69 -15.42
C SER A 55 -14.13 -7.48 -14.71
N LYS A 56 -15.29 -7.63 -15.34
CA LYS A 56 -16.35 -8.51 -14.82
C LYS A 56 -15.75 -9.92 -14.76
N PHE A 57 -15.27 -10.33 -13.59
CA PHE A 57 -14.77 -11.67 -13.39
C PHE A 57 -15.96 -12.62 -13.50
N GLN A 58 -16.10 -13.25 -14.67
CA GLN A 58 -17.12 -14.26 -14.91
C GLN A 58 -16.67 -15.54 -14.21
N LYS A 59 -17.47 -16.03 -13.27
CA LYS A 59 -17.17 -17.29 -12.59
C LYS A 59 -17.30 -18.42 -13.62
N PRO A 60 -16.27 -19.26 -13.84
CA PRO A 60 -16.36 -20.34 -14.81
C PRO A 60 -17.48 -21.32 -14.39
N PRO A 61 -18.35 -21.76 -15.32
CA PRO A 61 -19.43 -22.68 -15.03
C PRO A 61 -18.89 -24.11 -14.86
N ARG A 62 -18.29 -24.40 -13.71
CA ARG A 62 -17.82 -25.75 -13.36
C ARG A 62 -18.72 -26.39 -12.31
N LYS A 63 -18.91 -27.71 -12.40
CA LYS A 63 -19.61 -28.48 -11.36
C LYS A 63 -18.79 -28.48 -10.07
N TYR A 64 -19.47 -28.63 -8.93
CA TYR A 64 -18.80 -28.72 -7.63
C TYR A 64 -17.94 -29.99 -7.58
N GLY A 65 -16.68 -29.86 -7.16
CA GLY A 65 -15.72 -30.97 -7.09
C GLY A 65 -14.91 -31.21 -8.37
N GLU A 66 -15.29 -30.61 -9.51
CA GLU A 66 -14.53 -30.73 -10.76
C GLU A 66 -13.58 -29.52 -10.91
N TRP A 67 -12.28 -29.78 -11.05
CA TRP A 67 -11.29 -28.76 -11.40
C TRP A 67 -10.97 -28.87 -12.89
N ILE A 68 -11.11 -27.77 -13.62
CA ILE A 68 -10.76 -27.69 -15.04
C ILE A 68 -9.30 -27.23 -15.09
N PRO A 69 -8.40 -28.02 -15.71
CA PRO A 69 -7.02 -27.60 -15.90
C PRO A 69 -6.93 -26.27 -16.63
N SER A 70 -6.11 -25.38 -16.08
CA SER A 70 -5.75 -24.10 -16.71
C SER A 70 -4.50 -24.30 -17.55
N ASP A 71 -4.50 -23.80 -18.78
CA ASP A 71 -3.34 -23.77 -19.68
C ASP A 71 -2.39 -22.59 -19.38
N PHE A 72 -2.68 -21.84 -18.32
CA PHE A 72 -1.90 -20.69 -17.87
C PHE A 72 -0.41 -21.03 -17.74
N GLN A 73 0.41 -20.27 -18.45
CA GLN A 73 1.85 -20.27 -18.34
C GLN A 73 2.30 -18.97 -17.68
N ARG A 74 3.22 -19.06 -16.72
CA ARG A 74 3.77 -17.85 -16.10
C ARG A 74 4.56 -17.04 -17.14
N PRO A 75 4.34 -15.73 -17.26
CA PRO A 75 5.21 -14.89 -18.08
C PRO A 75 6.62 -14.83 -17.47
N PRO A 76 7.69 -14.86 -18.29
CA PRO A 76 9.05 -14.79 -17.78
C PRO A 76 9.28 -13.46 -17.05
N ALA A 77 9.93 -13.53 -15.88
CA ALA A 77 10.29 -12.34 -15.12
C ALA A 77 11.48 -11.61 -15.76
N SER A 78 11.39 -10.28 -15.83
CA SER A 78 12.44 -9.42 -16.38
C SER A 78 13.69 -9.45 -15.48
N PRO A 79 14.90 -9.33 -16.06
CA PRO A 79 16.10 -9.08 -15.29
C PRO A 79 16.01 -7.84 -14.44
N PHE A 80 16.31 -7.99 -13.14
CA PHE A 80 16.56 -6.86 -12.28
C PHE A 80 17.82 -6.13 -12.80
N PRO A 81 17.74 -4.83 -13.14
CA PRO A 81 18.87 -4.09 -13.69
C PRO A 81 20.04 -4.06 -12.71
N ASP A 82 21.25 -4.33 -13.21
CA ASP A 82 22.51 -4.25 -12.45
C ASP A 82 22.52 -5.06 -11.15
N TRP A 83 21.77 -6.16 -11.11
CA TRP A 83 21.70 -7.02 -9.94
C TRP A 83 23.05 -7.71 -9.67
N ASP A 84 23.51 -7.58 -8.42
CA ASP A 84 24.69 -8.24 -7.88
C ASP A 84 24.33 -8.88 -6.52
N VAL A 85 24.63 -10.17 -6.38
CA VAL A 85 24.36 -10.98 -5.19
C VAL A 85 25.10 -10.49 -3.92
N HIS A 86 26.08 -9.60 -4.05
CA HIS A 86 26.81 -9.04 -2.91
C HIS A 86 26.51 -7.57 -2.66
N LYS A 87 26.06 -6.83 -3.67
CA LYS A 87 25.90 -5.36 -3.59
C LYS A 87 24.45 -4.90 -3.55
N THR A 88 23.52 -5.68 -4.10
CA THR A 88 22.11 -5.30 -4.17
C THR A 88 21.53 -5.21 -2.76
N LYS A 89 21.11 -4.01 -2.36
CA LYS A 89 20.53 -3.80 -1.02
C LYS A 89 19.13 -4.40 -0.94
N PRO A 90 18.69 -4.85 0.25
CA PRO A 90 17.32 -5.29 0.45
C PRO A 90 16.33 -4.19 0.12
N ILE A 91 15.20 -4.56 -0.51
CA ILE A 91 14.13 -3.61 -0.83
C ILE A 91 13.52 -3.13 0.49
N PRO A 92 13.46 -1.80 0.72
CA PRO A 92 12.97 -1.28 1.99
C PRO A 92 11.49 -1.63 2.16
N TYR A 93 11.16 -2.18 3.32
CA TYR A 93 9.78 -2.52 3.66
C TYR A 93 8.89 -1.29 3.53
N ARG A 94 7.86 -1.38 2.68
CA ARG A 94 6.88 -0.31 2.50
C ARG A 94 5.84 -0.40 3.63
N PRO A 95 5.81 0.56 4.57
CA PRO A 95 4.82 0.51 5.64
C PRO A 95 3.40 0.57 5.07
N PHE A 96 2.46 -0.07 5.75
CA PHE A 96 1.05 0.16 5.49
C PHE A 96 0.73 1.63 5.75
N ARG A 97 0.10 2.31 4.78
CA ARG A 97 -0.27 3.71 4.91
C ARG A 97 -1.38 3.81 5.96
N TYR A 98 -1.09 4.44 7.10
CA TYR A 98 -2.12 4.84 8.05
C TYR A 98 -2.79 6.11 7.54
N GLY A 99 -4.12 6.14 7.57
CA GLY A 99 -4.91 7.29 7.15
C GLY A 99 -6.35 7.14 7.63
N PRO A 100 -7.13 8.23 7.68
CA PRO A 100 -8.50 8.22 8.21
C PRO A 100 -9.46 7.31 7.43
N LYS A 101 -9.06 6.85 6.23
CA LYS A 101 -9.80 5.90 5.40
C LYS A 101 -8.91 4.70 5.07
N TYR A 102 -8.94 3.68 5.92
CA TYR A 102 -8.33 2.38 5.64
C TYR A 102 -9.37 1.49 4.96
N PHE A 103 -9.24 1.29 3.65
CA PHE A 103 -10.06 0.29 2.97
C PHE A 103 -9.47 -1.09 3.26
N VAL A 104 -10.15 -1.87 4.10
CA VAL A 104 -9.84 -3.30 4.30
C VAL A 104 -10.36 -4.07 3.08
N THR A 105 -9.84 -3.79 1.88
CA THR A 105 -10.11 -4.63 0.71
C THR A 105 -9.21 -5.85 0.77
N MET A 106 -9.41 -6.73 1.77
CA MET A 106 -8.85 -8.09 1.90
C MET A 106 -7.43 -8.38 1.36
N GLY A 107 -6.54 -7.39 1.27
CA GLY A 107 -5.15 -7.53 0.83
C GLY A 107 -4.89 -8.00 -0.61
N LEU A 108 -5.90 -8.47 -1.36
CA LEU A 108 -5.69 -9.05 -2.69
C LEU A 108 -5.33 -7.95 -3.70
N ARG A 109 -4.05 -7.87 -4.05
CA ARG A 109 -3.52 -7.06 -5.15
C ARG A 109 -2.98 -7.98 -6.23
N SER A 110 -3.17 -7.60 -7.49
CA SER A 110 -2.42 -8.22 -8.59
C SER A 110 -0.93 -8.07 -8.29
N MET A 111 -0.26 -9.20 -8.11
CA MET A 111 1.19 -9.24 -7.94
C MET A 111 1.84 -8.98 -9.30
N LYS A 112 2.88 -8.14 -9.34
CA LYS A 112 3.70 -8.04 -10.55
C LYS A 112 4.63 -9.25 -10.59
N TRP A 113 4.68 -9.92 -11.73
CA TRP A 113 5.51 -11.12 -11.91
C TRP A 113 7.01 -10.84 -11.68
N ASP A 114 7.48 -9.64 -12.07
CA ASP A 114 8.87 -9.20 -11.84
C ASP A 114 9.20 -8.99 -10.35
N GLU A 115 8.19 -8.75 -9.52
CA GLU A 115 8.32 -8.53 -8.06
C GLU A 115 7.97 -9.81 -7.28
N TRP A 116 7.86 -10.97 -7.95
CA TRP A 116 7.39 -12.20 -7.30
C TRP A 116 8.38 -12.71 -6.26
N ILE A 117 9.67 -12.71 -6.60
CA ILE A 117 10.72 -13.13 -5.69
C ILE A 117 11.88 -12.16 -5.82
N GLU A 118 12.25 -11.58 -4.68
CA GLU A 118 13.25 -10.53 -4.58
C GLU A 118 14.57 -11.13 -4.10
N LEU A 119 15.66 -10.89 -4.83
CA LEU A 119 17.00 -11.32 -4.47
C LEU A 119 17.84 -10.12 -4.04
N ASP A 120 18.40 -10.21 -2.84
CA ASP A 120 19.27 -9.19 -2.26
C ASP A 120 20.63 -9.77 -1.87
N ASN A 121 21.47 -8.93 -1.28
CA ASN A 121 22.79 -9.32 -0.80
C ASN A 121 22.79 -10.24 0.44
N HIS A 122 21.64 -10.46 1.07
CA HIS A 122 21.49 -11.40 2.19
C HIS A 122 21.10 -12.80 1.72
N TYR A 123 20.78 -12.99 0.44
CA TYR A 123 20.42 -14.28 -0.14
C TYR A 123 21.37 -15.42 0.27
N LEU A 124 22.68 -15.25 0.07
CA LEU A 124 23.67 -16.29 0.39
C LEU A 124 23.72 -16.61 1.87
N ARG A 125 23.63 -15.59 2.74
CA ARG A 125 23.60 -15.77 4.19
C ARG A 125 22.38 -16.58 4.60
N TYR A 126 21.19 -16.22 4.14
CA TYR A 126 19.97 -16.93 4.50
C TYR A 126 19.95 -18.38 3.98
N HIS A 127 20.54 -18.64 2.81
CA HIS A 127 20.68 -20.00 2.29
C HIS A 127 21.69 -20.82 3.08
N ALA A 128 22.82 -20.23 3.49
CA ALA A 128 23.78 -20.90 4.38
C ALA A 128 23.15 -21.23 5.74
N ASP A 129 22.46 -20.27 6.36
CA ASP A 129 21.75 -20.46 7.64
C ASP A 129 20.65 -21.53 7.49
N LYS A 130 19.91 -21.54 6.37
CA LYS A 130 18.91 -22.57 6.08
C LYS A 130 19.55 -23.95 5.92
N ALA A 131 20.65 -24.06 5.18
CA ALA A 131 21.37 -25.32 4.99
C ALA A 131 21.90 -25.87 6.31
N GLN A 132 22.51 -25.02 7.14
CA GLN A 132 22.97 -25.40 8.48
C GLN A 132 21.81 -25.92 9.34
N ARG A 133 20.67 -25.21 9.38
CA ARG A 133 19.49 -25.65 10.16
C ARG A 133 18.91 -26.97 9.68
N ILE A 134 18.92 -27.23 8.37
CA ILE A 134 18.49 -28.51 7.80
C ILE A 134 19.44 -29.63 8.21
N GLN A 135 20.75 -29.37 8.27
CA GLN A 135 21.73 -30.36 8.75
C GLN A 135 21.55 -30.65 10.24
N GLU A 136 21.36 -29.62 11.07
CA GLU A 136 21.23 -29.77 12.52
C GLU A 136 19.89 -30.39 12.94
N ARG A 137 18.80 -30.04 12.25
CA ARG A 137 17.42 -30.35 12.69
C ARG A 137 16.46 -30.60 11.53
N GLY A 138 16.94 -31.19 10.43
CA GLY A 138 16.20 -31.42 9.19
C GLY A 138 14.81 -32.03 9.40
N ASP A 139 14.74 -33.07 10.24
CA ASP A 139 13.49 -33.79 10.58
C ASP A 139 12.40 -32.89 11.16
N LYS A 140 12.73 -31.72 11.71
CA LYS A 140 11.74 -30.77 12.25
C LYS A 140 11.61 -29.52 11.38
N CYS A 141 12.49 -29.32 10.40
CA CYS A 141 12.51 -28.17 9.52
C CYS A 141 11.74 -28.42 8.21
N CYS A 142 11.81 -29.64 7.66
CA CYS A 142 11.18 -29.98 6.39
C CYS A 142 10.47 -31.34 6.49
N LYS A 143 9.17 -31.37 6.21
CA LYS A 143 8.39 -32.60 6.06
C LYS A 143 7.41 -32.41 4.91
N THR A 144 7.36 -33.40 4.03
CA THR A 144 6.37 -33.47 2.96
C THR A 144 5.60 -34.76 3.15
N GLY A 145 4.28 -34.68 3.28
CA GLY A 145 3.42 -35.87 3.27
C GLY A 145 3.42 -36.50 1.87
N PRO A 146 3.26 -37.83 1.74
CA PRO A 146 3.23 -38.49 0.44
C PRO A 146 2.13 -37.93 -0.48
N GLU A 147 0.99 -37.51 0.08
CA GLU A 147 -0.11 -36.88 -0.63
C GLU A 147 0.22 -35.48 -1.20
N ALA A 148 1.23 -34.81 -0.65
CA ALA A 148 1.65 -33.46 -1.05
C ALA A 148 2.91 -33.46 -1.91
N TRP A 149 3.47 -34.64 -2.20
CA TRP A 149 4.74 -34.78 -2.92
C TRP A 149 4.67 -34.20 -4.33
N ASP A 150 3.61 -34.53 -5.08
CA ASP A 150 3.43 -34.05 -6.45
C ASP A 150 3.32 -32.53 -6.49
N ALA A 151 2.57 -31.94 -5.55
CA ALA A 151 2.46 -30.48 -5.42
C ALA A 151 3.79 -29.82 -5.02
N ALA A 152 4.63 -30.50 -4.23
CA ALA A 152 5.95 -30.00 -3.87
C ALA A 152 6.93 -30.02 -5.05
N ILE A 153 6.86 -31.05 -5.90
CA ILE A 153 7.64 -31.13 -7.14
C ILE A 153 7.18 -30.04 -8.12
N GLU A 154 5.87 -29.88 -8.33
CA GLU A 154 5.31 -28.85 -9.20
C GLU A 154 5.83 -27.46 -8.78
N LEU A 155 5.80 -27.15 -7.48
CA LEU A 155 6.35 -25.89 -6.96
C LEU A 155 7.85 -25.73 -7.24
N LEU A 156 8.64 -26.80 -7.11
CA LEU A 156 10.08 -26.76 -7.35
C LEU A 156 10.39 -26.50 -8.83
N GLU A 157 9.71 -27.20 -9.73
CA GLU A 157 9.82 -27.01 -11.18
C GLU A 157 9.45 -25.59 -11.57
N GLU A 158 8.37 -25.07 -10.97
CA GLU A 158 7.84 -23.74 -11.24
C GLU A 158 8.80 -22.63 -10.78
N LEU A 159 9.46 -22.82 -9.63
CA LEU A 159 10.54 -21.94 -9.18
C LEU A 159 11.75 -22.02 -10.12
N TYR A 160 12.19 -23.21 -10.49
CA TYR A 160 13.35 -23.41 -11.35
C TYR A 160 13.15 -22.81 -12.75
N ALA A 161 11.99 -23.04 -13.37
CA ALA A 161 11.64 -22.48 -14.67
C ALA A 161 11.70 -20.94 -14.66
N THR A 162 11.20 -20.32 -13.59
CA THR A 162 11.22 -18.87 -13.42
C THR A 162 12.65 -18.30 -13.32
N TYR A 163 13.58 -19.01 -12.67
CA TYR A 163 14.94 -18.52 -12.44
C TYR A 163 15.96 -18.89 -13.52
N LEU A 164 16.00 -20.16 -13.95
CA LEU A 164 17.11 -20.66 -14.75
C LEU A 164 16.94 -20.44 -16.25
N GLN A 165 15.70 -20.30 -16.76
CA GLN A 165 15.49 -20.10 -18.20
C GLN A 165 16.15 -18.82 -18.71
N ARG A 166 16.35 -17.79 -17.88
CA ARG A 166 17.07 -16.57 -18.29
C ARG A 166 18.59 -16.76 -18.45
N ASP A 167 19.20 -17.59 -17.61
CA ASP A 167 20.66 -17.81 -17.62
C ASP A 167 21.12 -18.80 -18.69
N ILE A 168 20.24 -19.68 -19.16
CA ILE A 168 20.54 -20.61 -20.25
C ILE A 168 20.49 -19.89 -21.60
N HIS A 169 19.57 -18.93 -21.79
CA HIS A 169 19.50 -18.15 -23.03
C HIS A 169 20.62 -17.09 -23.12
N ARG A 170 21.09 -16.52 -22.00
CA ARG A 170 22.22 -15.57 -21.98
C ARG A 170 23.58 -16.24 -22.24
N ARG A 171 23.76 -17.52 -21.91
CA ARG A 171 25.00 -18.28 -22.15
C ARG A 171 25.17 -18.81 -23.59
N ARG A 172 24.19 -18.59 -24.48
CA ARG A 172 24.25 -18.99 -25.89
C ARG A 172 24.63 -17.87 -26.86
N GLU A 173 24.98 -16.68 -26.37
CA GLU A 173 25.60 -15.65 -27.21
C GLU A 173 27.12 -15.94 -27.30
N PRO A 174 27.64 -16.29 -28.49
CA PRO A 174 29.07 -16.56 -28.68
C PRO A 174 29.86 -15.25 -28.62
N TYR A 175 30.93 -15.24 -27.81
CA TYR A 175 32.09 -14.39 -28.08
C TYR A 175 32.96 -15.04 -29.16
#